data_AF-A0A3B4BA59-F1
#
_entry.id   AF-A0A3B4BA59-F1
#
_cell.length_a   1.000
_cell.length_b   1.000
_cell.length_c   1.000
_cell.angle_alpha   90.00
_cell.angle_beta   90.00
_cell.angle_gamma   90.00
#
_symmetry.space_group_name_H-M   'P 1'
#
loop_
_entity.id
_entity.type
_entity.pdbx_description
1 polymer ?
#
loop_
_entity_poly.entity_id
_entity_poly.type
_entity_poly.pdbx_seq_one_letter_code
_entity_poly.pdbx_strand_id
1 'polypeptide(L)'
;MKTTVKTTRTSISGGGFGGGSSYGGGAGFGGGSMRMSGGPIVPTISNVTVNASLLAPIDINIDPNIQVVRNQEKEQIKTLNNRFAGFIDKVRFLEQQNKMLETKWSLLQEQTTTRSNIDGMFEAYIANLRRQLDGLGNEKIKLEGELKTMQGLVEDFKNKYEDEINKRAAVENEFVLIKKDVDGAYMNKVELEAKVDSLTDEINFLRAIYEAELSELQGQIKDTSVIVEMDNSRGLDMDSIVAEVKKQFEDVANKSRQEAESWYQVKFEQMQTSAGQYGEDLRNTKNEIAEINRMISRLQNEIETVKGQRANLEAQIAEAEERGELAVKDAKARISDLEEALQRAKQDMARQVREYQELMNVKLALDIEIATYKKLLEGEESMGGGFGGGYGGGMGGGMGGGFGGGLGMGGGMGGGMGGGLSMSGGYGSGISVGGSSRSSMRMGRI
;
A
#
# COMPACT_ATOMS: atom_id res chain seq x y z
N MET A 1 45.31 7.42 -1.77
CA MET A 1 43.85 7.58 -1.59
C MET A 1 43.40 6.53 -0.58
N LYS A 2 43.44 6.84 0.72
CA LYS A 2 42.30 7.25 1.57
C LYS A 2 41.12 6.28 1.52
N THR A 3 41.07 5.37 2.49
CA THR A 3 39.82 4.81 3.02
C THR A 3 39.88 4.91 4.53
N THR A 4 39.01 5.78 5.08
CA THR A 4 38.93 6.15 6.48
C THR A 4 37.85 5.30 7.16
N VAL A 5 38.23 4.51 8.15
CA VAL A 5 37.30 3.83 9.06
C VAL A 5 37.17 4.70 10.32
N LYS A 6 35.99 5.27 10.56
CA LYS A 6 35.60 5.95 11.81
C LYS A 6 34.82 4.95 12.67
N THR A 7 35.32 4.59 13.85
CA THR A 7 35.02 5.19 15.16
C THR A 7 33.86 4.48 15.86
N THR A 8 34.20 3.58 16.80
CA THR A 8 33.35 3.31 17.98
C THR A 8 34.26 3.10 19.20
N ARG A 9 34.43 4.16 19.99
CA ARG A 9 34.77 4.09 21.41
C ARG A 9 33.79 5.04 22.08
N THR A 10 33.15 4.64 23.17
CA THR A 10 33.22 5.32 24.47
C THR A 10 32.48 4.49 25.53
N SER A 11 33.14 4.47 26.67
CA SER A 11 32.88 3.89 27.98
C SER A 11 31.50 4.14 28.60
N ILE A 12 31.00 3.10 29.25
CA ILE A 12 30.03 3.15 30.35
C ILE A 12 30.82 3.29 31.66
N SER A 13 30.80 4.49 32.27
CA SER A 13 30.80 4.67 33.73
C SER A 13 30.45 6.14 34.02
N GLY A 14 29.49 6.34 34.92
CA GLY A 14 28.95 7.67 35.23
C GLY A 14 27.76 7.54 36.16
N GLY A 15 28.02 7.06 37.38
CA GLY A 15 27.07 7.17 38.49
C GLY A 15 27.16 8.58 39.07
N GLY A 16 26.02 9.25 39.22
CA GLY A 16 25.91 10.51 39.95
C GLY A 16 24.88 11.46 39.37
N PHE A 17 23.65 11.38 39.87
CA PHE A 17 22.69 12.48 40.03
C PHE A 17 21.70 11.99 41.12
N GLY A 18 21.51 12.64 42.27
CA GLY A 18 21.64 14.07 42.52
C GLY A 18 20.38 14.77 42.02
N GLY A 19 19.26 14.60 42.73
CA GLY A 19 17.96 15.18 42.38
C GLY A 19 17.19 15.58 43.62
N GLY A 20 17.63 16.67 44.26
CA GLY A 20 16.85 17.38 45.25
C GLY A 20 15.70 18.11 44.59
N SER A 21 14.49 17.90 45.08
CA SER A 21 13.33 18.74 44.77
C SER A 21 12.98 19.59 45.99
N SER A 22 13.17 20.88 45.77
CA SER A 22 12.49 22.03 46.37
C SER A 22 11.04 21.74 46.81
N TYR A 23 10.65 22.20 48.00
CA TYR A 23 9.84 23.41 48.15
C TYR A 23 9.59 23.67 49.65
N GLY A 24 10.16 24.75 50.15
CA GLY A 24 9.74 25.38 51.38
C GLY A 24 8.44 26.16 51.15
N GLY A 25 7.51 26.05 52.10
CA GLY A 25 6.30 26.84 52.16
C GLY A 25 5.90 26.97 53.62
N GLY A 26 6.31 28.06 54.24
CA GLY A 26 5.89 28.41 55.59
C GLY A 26 4.43 28.84 55.62
N ALA A 27 3.76 28.55 56.73
CA ALA A 27 2.57 29.26 57.16
C ALA A 27 2.55 29.24 58.70
N GLY A 28 2.74 30.42 59.27
CA GLY A 28 2.33 30.74 60.63
C GLY A 28 0.92 31.35 60.64
N PHE A 29 0.45 31.63 61.86
CA PHE A 29 -0.89 32.01 62.32
C PHE A 29 -1.81 30.81 62.59
N GLY A 30 -2.42 30.66 63.76
CA GLY A 30 -2.46 31.51 64.95
C GLY A 30 -3.77 31.24 65.70
N GLY A 31 -3.69 31.16 67.03
CA GLY A 31 -4.81 31.42 67.94
C GLY A 31 -5.76 30.25 68.25
N GLY A 32 -6.02 30.02 69.55
CA GLY A 32 -7.22 29.32 70.00
C GLY A 32 -7.05 28.32 71.14
N SER A 33 -6.89 28.84 72.36
CA SER A 33 -7.50 28.40 73.63
C SER A 33 -7.84 26.92 73.94
N MET A 34 -7.38 26.55 75.16
CA MET A 34 -8.06 25.79 76.23
C MET A 34 -8.28 24.27 76.08
N ARG A 35 -7.59 23.50 76.95
CA ARG A 35 -8.15 22.83 78.17
C ARG A 35 -7.06 21.88 78.74
N MET A 36 -6.59 22.14 79.96
CA MET A 36 -7.07 21.57 81.23
C MET A 36 -6.81 20.07 81.40
N SER A 37 -5.71 19.75 82.08
CA SER A 37 -5.52 18.62 83.01
C SER A 37 -4.09 18.78 83.53
N GLY A 38 -3.84 19.14 84.78
CA GLY A 38 -4.23 18.39 85.97
C GLY A 38 -2.94 17.84 86.58
N GLY A 39 -2.42 18.49 87.62
CA GLY A 39 -1.24 17.98 88.35
C GLY A 39 -0.36 19.09 88.95
N PRO A 40 -0.48 19.39 90.26
CA PRO A 40 0.34 20.38 90.94
C PRO A 40 1.69 19.77 91.35
N ILE A 41 2.81 20.41 90.99
CA ILE A 41 4.10 20.16 91.63
C ILE A 41 4.54 21.48 92.28
N VAL A 42 4.20 21.60 93.55
CA VAL A 42 4.56 22.71 94.45
C VAL A 42 6.06 22.58 94.78
N PRO A 43 6.81 23.71 94.81
CA PRO A 43 8.25 23.71 95.03
C PRO A 43 8.60 23.47 96.50
N THR A 44 9.51 22.55 96.78
CA THR A 44 10.10 22.38 98.12
C THR A 44 11.38 23.21 98.20
N ILE A 45 11.26 24.45 98.70
CA ILE A 45 12.40 25.29 99.09
C ILE A 45 12.68 25.03 100.57
N SER A 46 13.90 24.60 100.85
CA SER A 46 14.43 24.27 102.16
C SER A 46 14.52 25.51 103.06
N ASN A 47 14.03 25.34 104.29
CA ASN A 47 14.26 26.22 105.45
C ASN A 47 15.76 26.58 105.57
N VAL A 48 16.08 27.88 105.46
CA VAL A 48 17.38 28.44 105.86
C VAL A 48 17.20 29.07 107.23
N THR A 49 17.83 28.46 108.23
CA THR A 49 17.96 28.95 109.60
C THR A 49 18.69 30.29 109.63
N VAL A 50 18.01 31.35 110.07
CA VAL A 50 18.57 32.69 110.22
C VAL A 50 19.33 32.78 111.54
N ASN A 51 20.66 32.96 111.47
CA ASN A 51 21.49 33.18 112.65
C ASN A 51 21.36 34.66 113.06
N ALA A 52 20.67 34.94 114.17
CA ALA A 52 20.35 36.29 114.64
C ALA A 52 21.56 37.11 115.13
N SER A 53 22.78 36.58 115.04
CA SER A 53 24.03 37.26 115.41
C SER A 53 24.80 37.84 114.22
N LEU A 54 24.24 37.81 113.00
CA LEU A 54 24.83 38.42 111.77
C LEU A 54 24.02 39.62 111.24
N LEU A 55 23.08 40.14 112.03
CA LEU A 55 22.25 41.32 111.75
C LEU A 55 22.76 42.60 112.46
N ALA A 56 24.08 42.72 112.64
CA ALA A 56 24.69 44.01 112.94
C ALA A 56 24.98 44.72 111.61
N PRO A 57 24.51 45.96 111.38
CA PRO A 57 24.96 46.75 110.25
C PRO A 57 26.48 46.87 110.34
N ILE A 58 27.19 46.20 109.43
CA ILE A 58 28.61 46.50 109.22
C ILE A 58 28.60 47.86 108.54
N ASP A 59 28.86 48.89 109.34
CA ASP A 59 28.99 50.27 108.92
C ASP A 59 30.31 50.40 108.15
N ILE A 60 30.30 49.94 106.90
CA ILE A 60 31.35 50.27 105.94
C ILE A 60 31.13 51.75 105.65
N ASN A 61 31.89 52.59 106.34
CA ASN A 61 32.09 53.99 105.96
C ASN A 61 32.66 54.00 104.53
N ILE A 62 31.75 53.89 103.56
CA ILE A 62 32.03 54.10 102.14
C ILE A 62 32.26 55.59 102.04
N ASP A 63 33.52 55.95 101.81
CA ASP A 63 33.99 57.30 101.53
C ASP A 63 32.93 58.09 100.71
N PRO A 64 32.46 59.26 101.18
CA PRO A 64 31.44 60.05 100.49
C PRO A 64 31.84 60.37 99.04
N ASN A 65 33.14 60.38 98.70
CA ASN A 65 33.59 60.48 97.30
C ASN A 65 33.23 59.25 96.45
N ILE A 66 33.29 58.04 97.01
CA ILE A 66 32.96 56.79 96.29
C ILE A 66 31.45 56.69 96.00
N GLN A 67 30.58 57.19 96.88
CA GLN A 67 29.14 57.26 96.60
C GLN A 67 28.79 58.26 95.50
N VAL A 68 29.47 59.41 95.46
CA VAL A 68 29.27 60.42 94.39
C VAL A 68 29.75 59.87 93.04
N VAL A 69 30.92 59.21 93.00
CA VAL A 69 31.42 58.54 91.79
C VAL A 69 30.48 57.41 91.35
N ARG A 70 30.01 56.54 92.26
CA ARG A 70 29.04 55.49 91.90
C ARG A 70 27.71 56.04 91.40
N ASN A 71 27.25 57.16 91.94
CA ASN A 71 26.03 57.82 91.46
C ASN A 71 26.24 58.47 90.09
N GLN A 72 27.38 59.12 89.86
CA GLN A 72 27.76 59.63 88.53
C GLN A 72 27.91 58.51 87.50
N GLU A 73 28.58 57.39 87.84
CA GLU A 73 28.67 56.21 86.99
C GLU A 73 27.29 55.60 86.71
N LYS A 74 26.43 55.51 87.72
CA LYS A 74 25.04 55.04 87.54
C LYS A 74 24.25 55.96 86.62
N GLU A 75 24.47 57.26 86.67
CA GLU A 75 23.80 58.26 85.83
C GLU A 75 24.37 58.28 84.40
N GLN A 76 25.67 58.07 84.23
CA GLN A 76 26.29 57.82 82.93
C GLN A 76 25.80 56.51 82.31
N ILE A 77 25.71 55.42 83.08
CA ILE A 77 25.16 54.13 82.65
C ILE A 77 23.68 54.28 82.29
N LYS A 78 22.89 55.06 83.04
CA LYS A 78 21.50 55.39 82.66
C LYS A 78 21.44 56.18 81.36
N THR A 79 22.31 57.16 81.17
CA THR A 79 22.36 57.96 79.94
C THR A 79 22.77 57.10 78.74
N LEU A 80 23.75 56.22 78.91
CA LEU A 80 24.14 55.23 77.91
C LEU A 80 23.02 54.23 77.63
N ASN A 81 22.34 53.72 78.66
CA ASN A 81 21.19 52.82 78.49
C ASN A 81 20.03 53.50 77.77
N ASN A 82 19.74 54.77 78.05
CA ASN A 82 18.72 55.52 77.33
C ASN A 82 19.12 55.72 75.86
N ARG A 83 20.41 55.95 75.57
CA ARG A 83 20.93 55.98 74.20
C ARG A 83 20.83 54.62 73.52
N PHE A 84 21.16 53.52 74.22
CA PHE A 84 21.00 52.15 73.72
C PHE A 84 19.54 51.79 73.47
N ALA A 85 18.62 52.18 74.36
CA ALA A 85 17.18 52.03 74.15
C ALA A 85 16.74 52.79 72.89
N GLY A 86 17.20 54.02 72.70
CA GLY A 86 16.95 54.79 71.47
C GLY A 86 17.52 54.13 70.20
N PHE A 87 18.70 53.50 70.28
CA PHE A 87 19.25 52.71 69.17
C PHE A 87 18.45 51.44 68.90
N ILE A 88 17.99 50.73 69.94
CA ILE A 88 17.14 49.54 69.81
C ILE A 88 15.80 49.92 69.16
N ASP A 89 15.19 51.04 69.56
CA ASP A 89 13.97 51.54 68.95
C ASP A 89 14.19 51.92 67.48
N LYS A 90 15.36 52.51 67.15
CA LYS A 90 15.72 52.83 65.77
C LYS A 90 15.94 51.58 64.93
N VAL A 91 16.59 50.54 65.46
CA VAL A 91 16.78 49.26 64.78
C VAL A 91 15.44 48.57 64.56
N ARG A 92 14.55 48.51 65.58
CA ARG A 92 13.20 47.96 65.43
C ARG A 92 12.38 48.71 64.39
N PHE A 93 12.47 50.04 64.36
CA PHE A 93 11.80 50.84 63.35
C PHE A 93 12.32 50.54 61.93
N LEU A 94 13.64 50.41 61.76
CA LEU A 94 14.25 50.04 60.49
C LEU A 94 13.92 48.59 60.08
N GLU A 95 13.88 47.65 61.02
CA GLU A 95 13.44 46.27 60.78
C GLU A 95 11.97 46.23 60.34
N GLN A 96 11.09 46.99 60.99
CA GLN A 96 9.70 47.11 60.57
C GLN A 96 9.57 47.74 59.18
N GLN A 97 10.36 48.77 58.87
CA GLN A 97 10.39 49.36 57.54
C GLN A 97 10.91 48.38 56.49
N ASN A 98 11.98 47.63 56.76
CA ASN A 98 12.49 46.61 55.86
C ASN A 98 11.46 45.51 55.62
N LYS A 99 10.78 45.05 56.67
CA LYS A 99 9.70 44.05 56.53
C LYS A 99 8.52 44.58 55.70
N MET A 100 8.19 45.87 55.85
CA MET A 100 7.20 46.53 55.00
C MET A 100 7.67 46.63 53.54
N LEU A 101 8.95 46.93 53.32
CA LEU A 101 9.53 46.97 51.97
C LEU A 101 9.60 45.58 51.34
N GLU A 102 9.94 44.54 52.09
CA GLU A 102 9.95 43.15 51.64
C GLU A 102 8.55 42.68 51.22
N THR A 103 7.53 42.97 52.04
CA THR A 103 6.14 42.63 51.71
C THR A 103 5.63 43.42 50.50
N LYS A 104 5.94 44.71 50.40
CA LYS A 104 5.65 45.52 49.21
C LYS A 104 6.37 44.98 47.97
N TRP A 105 7.64 44.61 48.09
CA TRP A 105 8.43 44.02 47.02
C TRP A 105 7.83 42.69 46.55
N SER A 106 7.48 41.80 47.49
CA SER A 106 6.84 40.52 47.18
C SER A 106 5.52 40.72 46.43
N LEU A 107 4.68 41.65 46.89
CA LEU A 107 3.38 41.94 46.27
C LEU A 107 3.55 42.56 44.87
N LEU A 108 4.48 43.49 44.71
CA LEU A 108 4.82 44.09 43.42
C LEU A 108 5.36 43.05 42.44
N GLN A 109 6.19 42.12 42.91
CA GLN A 109 6.75 41.05 42.09
C GLN A 109 5.66 40.07 41.64
N GLU A 110 4.73 39.72 42.54
CA GLU A 110 3.57 38.87 42.21
C GLU A 110 2.63 39.57 41.21
N GLN A 111 2.36 40.87 41.39
CA GLN A 111 1.52 41.67 40.49
C GLN A 111 2.17 41.90 39.11
N THR A 112 3.50 42.04 39.04
CA THR A 112 4.22 42.24 37.77
C THR A 112 4.33 40.93 36.98
N THR A 113 4.26 39.78 37.65
CA THR A 113 4.36 38.46 37.01
C THR A 113 3.00 37.96 36.51
N THR A 114 2.29 38.79 35.76
CA THR A 114 1.17 38.32 34.92
C THR A 114 1.77 37.57 33.74
N ARG A 115 1.92 36.24 33.84
CA ARG A 115 2.43 35.42 32.73
C ARG A 115 1.43 35.47 31.58
N SER A 116 1.77 36.17 30.50
CA SER A 116 0.94 36.23 29.29
C SER A 116 0.91 34.88 28.58
N ASN A 117 -0.29 34.34 28.31
CA ASN A 117 -0.50 33.09 27.55
C ASN A 117 -0.20 33.21 26.04
N ILE A 118 0.51 34.27 25.64
CA ILE A 118 0.79 34.61 24.24
C ILE A 118 1.76 33.59 23.63
N ASP A 119 2.77 33.16 24.39
CA ASP A 119 3.71 32.12 23.95
C ASP A 119 2.97 30.79 23.70
N GLY A 120 2.01 30.42 24.57
CA GLY A 120 1.18 29.23 24.37
C GLY A 120 0.29 29.32 23.13
N MET A 121 -0.24 30.50 22.82
CA MET A 121 -1.01 30.73 21.59
C MET A 121 -0.14 30.65 20.32
N PHE A 122 1.07 31.22 20.34
CA PHE A 122 2.00 31.10 19.23
C PHE A 122 2.49 29.67 19.04
N GLU A 123 2.78 28.95 20.12
CA GLU A 123 3.19 27.55 20.05
C GLU A 123 2.07 26.67 19.47
N ALA A 124 0.82 26.87 19.90
CA ALA A 124 -0.34 26.17 19.33
C ALA A 124 -0.55 26.50 17.85
N TYR A 125 -0.36 27.76 17.44
CA TYR A 125 -0.46 28.17 16.05
C TYR A 125 0.67 27.57 15.19
N ILE A 126 1.89 27.56 15.68
CA ILE A 126 3.05 26.91 15.04
C ILE A 126 2.80 25.40 14.90
N ALA A 127 2.31 24.74 15.95
CA ALA A 127 1.97 23.32 15.91
C ALA A 127 0.88 23.01 14.88
N ASN A 128 -0.16 23.86 14.79
CA ASN A 128 -1.19 23.71 13.77
C ASN A 128 -0.64 23.89 12.35
N LEU A 129 0.20 24.90 12.11
CA LEU A 129 0.85 25.10 10.80
C LEU A 129 1.74 23.91 10.41
N ARG A 130 2.51 23.36 11.35
CA ARG A 130 3.33 22.16 11.12
C ARG A 130 2.45 20.97 10.73
N ARG A 131 1.34 20.75 11.44
CA ARG A 131 0.40 19.67 11.13
C ARG A 131 -0.26 19.84 9.75
N GLN A 132 -0.57 21.07 9.35
CA GLN A 132 -1.07 21.36 8.00
C GLN A 132 0.01 21.09 6.93
N LEU A 133 1.26 21.47 7.19
CA LEU A 133 2.38 21.19 6.30
C LEU A 133 2.60 19.69 6.13
N ASP A 134 2.55 18.93 7.21
CA ASP A 134 2.67 17.47 7.19
C ASP A 134 1.49 16.82 6.43
N GLY A 135 0.27 17.33 6.63
CA GLY A 135 -0.91 16.91 5.88
C GLY A 135 -0.75 17.11 4.37
N LEU A 136 -0.38 18.34 3.97
CA LEU A 136 -0.10 18.67 2.57
C LEU A 136 1.07 17.87 1.99
N GLY A 137 2.11 17.60 2.80
CA GLY A 137 3.24 16.77 2.42
C GLY A 137 2.81 15.33 2.10
N ASN A 138 1.95 14.74 2.93
CA ASN A 138 1.40 13.41 2.70
C ASN A 138 0.49 13.36 1.46
N GLU A 139 -0.36 14.36 1.26
CA GLU A 139 -1.19 14.49 0.05
C GLU A 139 -0.33 14.61 -1.20
N LYS A 140 0.74 15.42 -1.16
CA LYS A 140 1.69 15.54 -2.25
C LYS A 140 2.32 14.18 -2.60
N ILE A 141 2.82 13.44 -1.61
CA ILE A 141 3.41 12.11 -1.84
C ILE A 141 2.38 11.15 -2.44
N LYS A 142 1.14 11.19 -1.96
CA LYS A 142 0.05 10.36 -2.51
C LYS A 142 -0.22 10.70 -3.98
N LEU A 143 -0.34 11.98 -4.31
CA LEU A 143 -0.56 12.45 -5.68
C LEU A 143 0.62 12.13 -6.60
N GLU A 144 1.85 12.24 -6.11
CA GLU A 144 3.05 11.81 -6.86
C GLU A 144 3.03 10.31 -7.14
N GLY A 145 2.56 9.50 -6.19
CA GLY A 145 2.34 8.07 -6.38
C GLY A 145 1.30 7.77 -7.45
N GLU A 146 0.12 8.39 -7.37
CA GLU A 146 -0.96 8.24 -8.36
C GLU A 146 -0.51 8.69 -9.76
N LEU A 147 0.23 9.79 -9.85
CA LEU A 147 0.79 10.30 -11.11
C LEU A 147 1.78 9.30 -11.71
N LYS A 148 2.66 8.70 -10.90
CA LYS A 148 3.59 7.66 -11.36
C LYS A 148 2.86 6.40 -11.84
N THR A 149 1.81 5.98 -11.14
CA THR A 149 0.97 4.84 -11.57
C THR A 149 0.28 5.15 -12.90
N MET A 150 -0.29 6.34 -13.05
CA MET A 150 -0.94 6.76 -14.30
C MET A 150 0.07 6.84 -15.46
N GLN A 151 1.27 7.39 -15.22
CA GLN A 151 2.35 7.40 -16.21
C GLN A 151 2.76 5.98 -16.64
N GLY A 152 2.86 5.04 -15.70
CA GLY A 152 3.11 3.63 -16.00
C GLY A 152 2.04 3.03 -16.91
N LEU A 153 0.76 3.26 -16.59
CA LEU A 153 -0.36 2.80 -17.43
C LEU A 153 -0.33 3.40 -18.84
N VAL A 154 0.00 4.69 -18.97
CA VAL A 154 0.13 5.36 -20.27
C VAL A 154 1.26 4.74 -21.08
N GLU A 155 2.41 4.48 -20.48
CA GLU A 155 3.54 3.84 -21.18
C GLU A 155 3.20 2.39 -21.56
N ASP A 156 2.50 1.64 -20.71
CA ASP A 156 2.03 0.29 -21.02
C ASP A 156 1.06 0.29 -22.22
N PHE A 157 0.14 1.25 -22.28
CA PHE A 157 -0.76 1.39 -23.43
C PHE A 157 0.00 1.79 -24.68
N LYS A 158 0.94 2.73 -24.58
CA LYS A 158 1.78 3.15 -25.70
C LYS A 158 2.58 1.97 -26.26
N ASN A 159 3.21 1.17 -25.41
CA ASN A 159 3.93 -0.05 -25.82
C ASN A 159 3.00 -1.04 -26.52
N LYS A 160 1.80 -1.27 -25.99
CA LYS A 160 0.79 -2.13 -26.63
C LYS A 160 0.35 -1.60 -28.01
N TYR A 161 0.20 -0.29 -28.15
CA TYR A 161 -0.12 0.33 -29.45
C TYR A 161 1.02 0.18 -30.45
N GLU A 162 2.27 0.39 -30.02
CA GLU A 162 3.45 0.19 -30.86
C GLU A 162 3.58 -1.29 -31.30
N ASP A 163 3.36 -2.23 -30.39
CA ASP A 163 3.32 -3.67 -30.71
C ASP A 163 2.22 -4.02 -31.71
N GLU A 164 1.03 -3.46 -31.55
CA GLU A 164 -0.10 -3.71 -32.46
C GLU A 164 0.15 -3.11 -33.85
N ILE A 165 0.78 -1.93 -33.92
CA ILE A 165 1.22 -1.33 -35.19
C ILE A 165 2.24 -2.23 -35.87
N ASN A 166 3.24 -2.73 -35.13
CA ASN A 166 4.25 -3.62 -35.66
C ASN A 166 3.66 -4.95 -36.15
N LYS A 167 2.74 -5.56 -35.39
CA LYS A 167 2.02 -6.77 -35.80
C LYS A 167 1.18 -6.53 -37.06
N ARG A 168 0.43 -5.41 -37.11
CA ARG A 168 -0.33 -5.03 -38.30
C ARG A 168 0.58 -4.88 -39.50
N ALA A 169 1.71 -4.19 -39.37
CA ALA A 169 2.67 -4.03 -40.45
C ALA A 169 3.25 -5.37 -40.92
N ALA A 170 3.54 -6.30 -40.00
CA ALA A 170 4.00 -7.65 -40.33
C ALA A 170 2.95 -8.43 -41.14
N VAL A 171 1.70 -8.47 -40.67
CA VAL A 171 0.60 -9.14 -41.36
C VAL A 171 0.30 -8.48 -42.71
N GLU A 172 0.39 -7.15 -42.80
CA GLU A 172 0.20 -6.42 -44.06
C GLU A 172 1.31 -6.73 -45.08
N ASN A 173 2.56 -6.88 -44.62
CA ASN A 173 3.66 -7.36 -45.47
C ASN A 173 3.44 -8.81 -45.94
N GLU A 174 3.02 -9.72 -45.05
CA GLU A 174 2.67 -11.10 -45.43
C GLU A 174 1.53 -11.14 -46.44
N PHE A 175 0.50 -10.30 -46.26
CA PHE A 175 -0.61 -10.17 -47.20
C PHE A 175 -0.13 -9.73 -48.59
N VAL A 176 0.80 -8.77 -48.66
CA VAL A 176 1.40 -8.33 -49.94
C VAL A 176 2.19 -9.46 -50.60
N LEU A 177 2.94 -10.25 -49.83
CA LEU A 177 3.68 -11.40 -50.36
C LEU A 177 2.73 -12.47 -50.91
N ILE A 178 1.70 -12.86 -50.13
CA ILE A 178 0.70 -13.84 -50.56
C ILE A 178 -0.02 -13.34 -51.81
N LYS A 179 -0.35 -12.05 -51.89
CA LYS A 179 -0.96 -11.47 -53.09
C LYS A 179 -0.06 -11.63 -54.32
N LYS A 180 1.23 -11.36 -54.18
CA LYS A 180 2.21 -11.57 -55.27
C LYS A 180 2.29 -13.04 -55.68
N ASP A 181 2.26 -13.97 -54.73
CA ASP A 181 2.29 -15.41 -55.02
C ASP A 181 1.00 -15.87 -55.71
N VAL A 182 -0.16 -15.33 -55.31
CA VAL A 182 -1.45 -15.57 -55.98
C VAL A 182 -1.43 -15.04 -57.41
N ASP A 183 -0.94 -13.82 -57.63
CA ASP A 183 -0.80 -13.24 -58.97
C ASP A 183 0.17 -14.08 -59.83
N GLY A 184 1.28 -14.55 -59.26
CA GLY A 184 2.22 -15.46 -59.93
C GLY A 184 1.60 -16.81 -60.29
N ALA A 185 0.84 -17.41 -59.36
CA ALA A 185 0.11 -18.65 -59.63
C ALA A 185 -0.97 -18.46 -60.71
N TYR A 186 -1.63 -17.31 -60.74
CA TYR A 186 -2.60 -16.97 -61.77
C TYR A 186 -1.95 -16.83 -63.16
N MET A 187 -0.80 -16.16 -63.25
CA MET A 187 -0.04 -16.08 -64.52
C MET A 187 0.38 -17.46 -65.01
N ASN A 188 0.93 -18.31 -64.14
CA ASN A 188 1.30 -19.69 -64.49
C ASN A 188 0.08 -20.51 -64.94
N LYS A 189 -1.06 -20.33 -64.27
CA LYS A 189 -2.31 -20.98 -64.66
C LYS A 189 -2.72 -20.58 -66.08
N VAL A 190 -2.72 -19.28 -66.39
CA VAL A 190 -3.08 -18.77 -67.71
C VAL A 190 -2.11 -19.28 -68.79
N GLU A 191 -0.81 -19.33 -68.50
CA GLU A 191 0.18 -19.91 -69.43
C GLU A 191 -0.05 -21.40 -69.68
N LEU A 192 -0.42 -22.17 -68.65
CA LEU A 192 -0.74 -23.59 -68.78
C LEU A 192 -2.05 -23.80 -69.55
N GLU A 193 -3.08 -22.99 -69.31
CA GLU A 193 -4.33 -23.01 -70.08
C GLU A 193 -4.04 -22.75 -71.57
N ALA A 194 -3.22 -21.75 -71.90
CA ALA A 194 -2.83 -21.47 -73.28
C ALA A 194 -2.05 -22.63 -73.94
N LYS A 195 -1.18 -23.33 -73.19
CA LYS A 195 -0.50 -24.54 -73.68
C LYS A 195 -1.47 -25.70 -73.92
N VAL A 196 -2.45 -25.88 -73.04
CA VAL A 196 -3.50 -26.90 -73.20
C VAL A 196 -4.33 -26.61 -74.45
N ASP A 197 -4.72 -25.36 -74.67
CA ASP A 197 -5.46 -24.96 -75.88
C ASP A 197 -4.63 -25.20 -77.15
N SER A 198 -3.36 -24.77 -77.16
CA SER A 198 -2.45 -25.01 -78.29
C SER A 198 -2.25 -26.49 -78.60
N LEU A 199 -2.08 -27.34 -77.58
CA LEU A 199 -1.96 -28.79 -77.77
C LEU A 199 -3.27 -29.42 -78.24
N THR A 200 -4.41 -28.89 -77.79
CA THR A 200 -5.73 -29.34 -78.23
C THR A 200 -5.95 -29.02 -79.70
N ASP A 201 -5.55 -27.82 -80.14
CA ASP A 201 -5.58 -27.43 -81.55
C ASP A 201 -4.67 -28.31 -82.41
N GLU A 202 -3.46 -28.63 -81.93
CA GLU A 202 -2.54 -29.55 -82.62
C GLU A 202 -3.12 -30.96 -82.75
N ILE A 203 -3.74 -31.49 -81.69
CA ILE A 203 -4.42 -32.80 -81.72
C ILE A 203 -5.57 -32.78 -82.73
N ASN A 204 -6.37 -31.71 -82.75
CA ASN A 204 -7.49 -31.59 -83.69
C ASN A 204 -6.99 -31.48 -85.14
N PHE A 205 -5.90 -30.75 -85.37
CA PHE A 205 -5.27 -30.66 -86.68
C PHE A 205 -4.75 -32.01 -87.17
N LEU A 206 -4.02 -32.75 -86.32
CA LEU A 206 -3.53 -34.09 -86.64
C LEU A 206 -4.67 -35.06 -86.93
N ARG A 207 -5.76 -35.02 -86.15
CA ARG A 207 -6.97 -35.83 -86.41
C ARG A 207 -7.57 -35.52 -87.78
N ALA A 208 -7.71 -34.24 -88.12
CA ALA A 208 -8.24 -33.82 -89.42
C ALA A 208 -7.35 -34.27 -90.58
N ILE A 209 -6.01 -34.20 -90.43
CA ILE A 209 -5.07 -34.73 -91.42
C ILE A 209 -5.22 -36.24 -91.58
N TYR A 210 -5.21 -37.01 -90.48
CA TYR A 210 -5.31 -38.46 -90.57
C TYR A 210 -6.64 -38.91 -91.16
N GLU A 211 -7.73 -38.20 -90.87
CA GLU A 211 -9.03 -38.48 -91.47
C GLU A 211 -9.05 -38.18 -92.98
N ALA A 212 -8.38 -37.09 -93.40
CA ALA A 212 -8.20 -36.76 -94.81
C ALA A 212 -7.31 -37.79 -95.54
N GLU A 213 -6.16 -38.17 -94.97
CA GLU A 213 -5.27 -39.20 -95.52
C GLU A 213 -5.98 -40.55 -95.61
N LEU A 214 -6.73 -40.96 -94.58
CA LEU A 214 -7.51 -42.19 -94.63
C LEU A 214 -8.57 -42.14 -95.73
N SER A 215 -9.23 -41.00 -95.93
CA SER A 215 -10.18 -40.81 -97.02
C SER A 215 -9.50 -40.86 -98.39
N GLU A 216 -8.31 -40.26 -98.53
CA GLU A 216 -7.53 -40.29 -99.78
C GLU A 216 -7.03 -41.71 -100.07
N LEU A 217 -6.46 -42.41 -99.09
CA LEU A 217 -6.03 -43.80 -99.23
C LEU A 217 -7.21 -44.73 -99.55
N GLN A 218 -8.38 -44.51 -98.94
CA GLN A 218 -9.60 -45.24 -99.34
C GLN A 218 -10.03 -44.91 -100.77
N GLY A 219 -9.79 -43.70 -101.26
CA GLY A 219 -9.98 -43.31 -102.66
C GLY A 219 -8.97 -44.00 -103.58
N GLN A 220 -7.68 -43.93 -103.25
CA GLN A 220 -6.61 -44.58 -104.00
C GLN A 220 -6.77 -46.11 -104.03
N ILE A 221 -7.20 -46.78 -102.95
CA ILE A 221 -7.49 -48.23 -102.96
C ILE A 221 -8.66 -48.54 -103.91
N LYS A 222 -9.65 -47.65 -104.02
CA LYS A 222 -10.75 -47.80 -104.99
C LYS A 222 -10.28 -47.55 -106.43
N ASP A 223 -9.32 -46.64 -106.65
CA ASP A 223 -8.82 -46.26 -107.97
C ASP A 223 -7.62 -47.11 -108.47
N THR A 224 -6.92 -47.81 -107.57
CA THR A 224 -5.71 -48.61 -107.87
C THR A 224 -6.00 -50.13 -107.85
N SER A 225 -7.28 -50.52 -107.86
CA SER A 225 -7.73 -51.88 -108.19
C SER A 225 -7.53 -52.16 -109.69
N VAL A 226 -6.30 -52.06 -110.18
CA VAL A 226 -5.86 -52.48 -111.51
C VAL A 226 -4.67 -53.39 -111.30
N ILE A 227 -4.91 -54.69 -111.48
CA ILE A 227 -3.86 -55.71 -111.50
C ILE A 227 -3.06 -55.48 -112.78
N VAL A 228 -1.87 -54.90 -112.65
CA VAL A 228 -0.92 -54.73 -113.76
C VAL A 228 0.10 -55.85 -113.66
N GLU A 229 -0.08 -56.87 -114.49
CA GLU A 229 0.96 -57.85 -114.78
C GLU A 229 2.01 -57.18 -115.68
N MET A 230 3.16 -56.88 -115.10
CA MET A 230 4.27 -56.21 -115.78
C MET A 230 5.33 -57.26 -116.13
N ASP A 231 5.33 -57.73 -117.38
CA ASP A 231 6.44 -58.51 -117.94
C ASP A 231 7.60 -57.55 -118.23
N ASN A 232 8.58 -57.55 -117.32
CA ASN A 232 9.78 -56.72 -117.40
C ASN A 232 10.97 -57.57 -117.86
N SER A 233 10.96 -57.97 -119.14
CA SER A 233 12.08 -58.62 -119.80
C SER A 233 13.07 -57.58 -120.35
N ARG A 234 13.76 -56.89 -119.43
CA ARG A 234 15.03 -56.20 -119.74
C ARG A 234 16.14 -56.93 -119.02
N GLY A 235 17.13 -57.39 -119.79
CA GLY A 235 18.35 -58.00 -119.28
C GLY A 235 19.14 -56.97 -118.47
N LEU A 236 18.76 -56.85 -117.20
CA LEU A 236 19.57 -56.25 -116.16
C LEU A 236 20.63 -57.28 -115.77
N ASP A 237 21.85 -56.81 -115.49
CA ASP A 237 22.88 -57.65 -114.89
C ASP A 237 22.42 -58.04 -113.48
N MET A 238 21.70 -59.17 -113.42
CA MET A 238 21.03 -59.66 -112.24
C MET A 238 22.03 -59.97 -111.13
N ASP A 239 23.26 -60.36 -111.48
CA ASP A 239 24.24 -60.75 -110.49
C ASP A 239 24.80 -59.54 -109.73
N SER A 240 25.04 -58.42 -110.42
CA SER A 240 25.47 -57.16 -109.79
C SER A 240 24.37 -56.55 -108.90
N ILE A 241 23.13 -56.50 -109.41
CA ILE A 241 21.99 -55.98 -108.64
C ILE A 241 21.66 -56.88 -107.44
N VAL A 242 21.70 -58.21 -107.60
CA VAL A 242 21.48 -59.14 -106.48
C VAL A 242 22.59 -59.01 -105.45
N ALA A 243 23.85 -58.78 -105.84
CA ALA A 243 24.94 -58.53 -104.90
C ALA A 243 24.76 -57.21 -104.13
N GLU A 244 24.38 -56.13 -104.80
CA GLU A 244 24.11 -54.83 -104.18
C GLU A 244 22.89 -54.88 -103.25
N VAL A 245 21.81 -55.54 -103.68
CA VAL A 245 20.60 -55.75 -102.87
C VAL A 245 20.92 -56.60 -101.64
N LYS A 246 21.69 -57.68 -101.78
CA LYS A 246 22.15 -58.49 -100.63
C LYS A 246 22.96 -57.66 -99.64
N LYS A 247 23.88 -56.83 -100.13
CA LYS A 247 24.67 -55.92 -99.29
C LYS A 247 23.80 -54.90 -98.58
N GLN A 248 22.83 -54.29 -99.27
CA GLN A 248 21.90 -53.36 -98.64
C GLN A 248 20.99 -54.04 -97.60
N PHE A 249 20.53 -55.26 -97.85
CA PHE A 249 19.79 -56.04 -96.85
C PHE A 249 20.65 -56.36 -95.63
N GLU A 250 21.92 -56.71 -95.84
CA GLU A 250 22.86 -56.97 -94.75
C GLU A 250 23.16 -55.70 -93.95
N ASP A 251 23.36 -54.56 -94.60
CA ASP A 251 23.56 -53.26 -93.96
C ASP A 251 22.31 -52.79 -93.20
N VAL A 252 21.11 -52.96 -93.77
CA VAL A 252 19.83 -52.62 -93.12
C VAL A 252 19.55 -53.55 -91.94
N ALA A 253 19.82 -54.85 -92.07
CA ALA A 253 19.70 -55.80 -90.97
C ALA A 253 20.68 -55.49 -89.84
N ASN A 254 21.93 -55.12 -90.17
CA ASN A 254 22.92 -54.72 -89.19
C ASN A 254 22.57 -53.39 -88.50
N LYS A 255 22.09 -52.39 -89.23
CA LYS A 255 21.59 -51.12 -88.66
C LYS A 255 20.40 -51.36 -87.75
N SER A 256 19.41 -52.15 -88.20
CA SER A 256 18.23 -52.48 -87.39
C SER A 256 18.62 -53.22 -86.11
N ARG A 257 19.61 -54.13 -86.17
CA ARG A 257 20.16 -54.80 -84.98
C ARG A 257 20.84 -53.82 -84.03
N GLN A 258 21.69 -52.92 -84.53
CA GLN A 258 22.37 -51.91 -83.71
C GLN A 258 21.39 -50.89 -83.10
N GLU A 259 20.38 -50.47 -83.86
CA GLU A 259 19.31 -49.60 -83.38
C GLU A 259 18.48 -50.28 -82.29
N ALA A 260 18.14 -51.56 -82.46
CA ALA A 260 17.46 -52.33 -81.42
C ALA A 260 18.33 -52.49 -80.16
N GLU A 261 19.61 -52.85 -80.31
CA GLU A 261 20.56 -53.01 -79.20
C GLU A 261 20.76 -51.68 -78.44
N SER A 262 20.99 -50.57 -79.15
CA SER A 262 21.11 -49.25 -78.54
C SER A 262 19.81 -48.78 -77.88
N TRP A 263 18.65 -49.05 -78.49
CA TRP A 263 17.35 -48.75 -77.89
C TRP A 263 17.13 -49.53 -76.59
N TYR A 264 17.46 -50.83 -76.57
CA TYR A 264 17.39 -51.63 -75.35
C TYR A 264 18.37 -51.15 -74.28
N GLN A 265 19.59 -50.76 -74.67
CA GLN A 265 20.58 -50.24 -73.74
C GLN A 265 20.11 -48.94 -73.08
N VAL A 266 19.59 -47.99 -73.88
CA VAL A 266 19.01 -46.74 -73.36
C VAL A 266 17.81 -47.01 -72.46
N LYS A 267 16.92 -47.94 -72.83
CA LYS A 267 15.78 -48.31 -71.99
C LYS A 267 16.19 -48.96 -70.67
N PHE A 268 17.21 -49.82 -70.70
CA PHE A 268 17.74 -50.43 -69.49
C PHE A 268 18.38 -49.39 -68.57
N GLU A 269 19.19 -48.48 -69.12
CA GLU A 269 19.82 -47.40 -68.37
C GLU A 269 18.79 -46.41 -67.79
N GLN A 270 17.75 -46.06 -68.57
CA GLN A 270 16.63 -45.24 -68.09
C GLN A 270 15.87 -45.92 -66.94
N MET A 271 15.64 -47.23 -67.03
CA MET A 271 14.98 -47.99 -65.98
C MET A 271 15.87 -48.10 -64.73
N GLN A 272 17.18 -48.31 -64.91
CA GLN A 272 18.15 -48.39 -63.82
C GLN A 272 18.30 -47.05 -63.08
N THR A 273 18.39 -45.94 -63.82
CA THR A 273 18.45 -44.58 -63.24
C THR A 273 17.16 -44.22 -62.51
N SER A 274 16.00 -44.53 -63.11
CA SER A 274 14.69 -44.32 -62.45
C SER A 274 14.56 -45.16 -61.17
N ALA A 275 14.98 -46.43 -61.20
CA ALA A 275 14.99 -47.30 -60.01
C ALA A 275 15.93 -46.77 -58.92
N GLY A 276 17.08 -46.21 -59.30
CA GLY A 276 18.00 -45.53 -58.38
C GLY A 276 17.36 -44.30 -57.71
N GLN A 277 16.70 -43.45 -58.51
CA GLN A 277 15.99 -42.27 -58.02
C GLN A 277 14.87 -42.65 -57.04
N TYR A 278 14.01 -43.62 -57.39
CA TYR A 278 12.97 -44.09 -56.46
C TYR A 278 13.55 -44.67 -55.16
N GLY A 279 14.71 -45.33 -55.22
CA GLY A 279 15.41 -45.81 -54.03
C GLY A 279 15.96 -44.68 -53.16
N GLU A 280 16.47 -43.62 -53.78
CA GLU A 280 16.96 -42.43 -53.10
C GLU A 280 15.82 -41.61 -52.48
N ASP A 281 14.73 -41.40 -53.21
CA ASP A 281 13.52 -40.73 -52.71
C ASP A 281 12.90 -41.48 -51.53
N LEU A 282 12.84 -42.82 -51.60
CA LEU A 282 12.37 -43.64 -50.48
C LEU A 282 13.28 -43.52 -49.25
N ARG A 283 14.59 -43.38 -49.47
CA ARG A 283 15.55 -43.16 -48.38
C ARG A 283 15.43 -41.77 -47.78
N ASN A 284 15.23 -40.74 -48.61
CA ASN A 284 15.04 -39.36 -48.19
C ASN A 284 13.77 -39.20 -47.36
N THR A 285 12.63 -39.69 -47.88
CA THR A 285 11.35 -39.70 -47.15
C THR A 285 11.45 -40.49 -45.83
N LYS A 286 12.17 -41.61 -45.79
CA LYS A 286 12.43 -42.35 -44.54
C LYS A 286 13.25 -41.53 -43.53
N ASN A 287 14.24 -40.77 -43.99
CA ASN A 287 15.02 -39.88 -43.14
C ASN A 287 14.17 -38.72 -42.60
N GLU A 288 13.36 -38.09 -43.45
CA GLU A 288 12.42 -37.03 -43.06
C GLU A 288 11.42 -37.53 -42.00
N ILE A 289 10.86 -38.73 -42.19
CA ILE A 289 9.99 -39.37 -41.21
C ILE A 289 10.75 -39.58 -39.88
N ALA A 290 12.01 -40.01 -39.91
CA ALA A 290 12.80 -40.19 -38.69
C ALA A 290 13.10 -38.85 -37.99
N GLU A 291 13.34 -37.77 -38.74
CA GLU A 291 13.55 -36.42 -38.20
C GLU A 291 12.28 -35.84 -37.58
N ILE A 292 11.15 -35.96 -38.28
CA ILE A 292 9.84 -35.56 -37.76
C ILE A 292 9.53 -36.34 -36.48
N ASN A 293 9.79 -37.65 -36.43
CA ASN A 293 9.60 -38.44 -35.21
C ASN A 293 10.49 -37.95 -34.05
N ARG A 294 11.76 -37.59 -34.31
CA ARG A 294 12.64 -36.99 -33.28
C ARG A 294 12.11 -35.65 -32.80
N MET A 295 11.57 -34.83 -33.71
CA MET A 295 10.96 -33.54 -33.37
C MET A 295 9.72 -33.73 -32.51
N ILE A 296 8.84 -34.67 -32.86
CA ILE A 296 7.67 -35.05 -32.07
C ILE A 296 8.07 -35.45 -30.65
N SER A 297 9.06 -36.34 -30.48
CA SER A 297 9.52 -36.75 -29.14
C SER A 297 10.11 -35.59 -28.34
N ARG A 298 10.82 -34.66 -28.99
CA ARG A 298 11.34 -33.45 -28.33
C ARG A 298 10.20 -32.55 -27.84
N LEU A 299 9.23 -32.26 -28.70
CA LEU A 299 8.07 -31.46 -28.36
C LEU A 299 7.22 -32.11 -27.26
N GLN A 300 7.07 -33.43 -27.28
CA GLN A 300 6.39 -34.18 -26.21
C GLN A 300 7.10 -34.01 -24.86
N ASN A 301 8.43 -34.09 -24.83
CA ASN A 301 9.20 -33.87 -23.60
C ASN A 301 9.11 -32.43 -23.11
N GLU A 302 9.10 -31.46 -24.02
CA GLU A 302 8.92 -30.04 -23.68
C GLU A 302 7.52 -29.78 -23.10
N ILE A 303 6.48 -30.35 -23.70
CA ILE A 303 5.11 -30.30 -23.17
C ILE A 303 5.06 -30.90 -21.76
N GLU A 304 5.69 -32.05 -21.52
CA GLU A 304 5.70 -32.68 -20.20
C GLU A 304 6.46 -31.84 -19.17
N THR A 305 7.57 -31.23 -19.58
CA THR A 305 8.35 -30.32 -18.72
C THR A 305 7.51 -29.09 -18.33
N VAL A 306 6.85 -28.45 -19.30
CA VAL A 306 5.99 -27.28 -19.07
C VAL A 306 4.77 -27.66 -18.22
N LYS A 307 4.17 -28.83 -18.42
CA LYS A 307 3.11 -29.36 -17.55
C LYS A 307 3.59 -29.53 -16.11
N GLY A 308 4.78 -30.09 -15.92
CA GLY A 308 5.40 -30.21 -14.59
C GLY A 308 5.64 -28.85 -13.93
N GLN A 309 6.12 -27.86 -14.69
CA GLN A 309 6.29 -26.49 -14.20
C GLN A 309 4.96 -25.85 -13.80
N ARG A 310 3.91 -26.02 -14.62
CA ARG A 310 2.56 -25.55 -14.29
C ARG A 310 2.06 -26.16 -12.99
N ALA A 311 2.16 -27.49 -12.84
CA ALA A 311 1.72 -28.17 -11.62
C ALA A 311 2.49 -27.67 -10.37
N ASN A 312 3.80 -27.42 -10.50
CA ASN A 312 4.60 -26.87 -9.41
C ASN A 312 4.20 -25.43 -9.05
N LEU A 313 3.90 -24.58 -10.04
CA LEU A 313 3.40 -23.23 -9.80
C LEU A 313 2.01 -23.24 -9.18
N GLU A 314 1.11 -24.10 -9.63
CA GLU A 314 -0.22 -24.28 -9.02
C GLU A 314 -0.12 -24.73 -7.56
N ALA A 315 0.81 -25.64 -7.24
CA ALA A 315 1.08 -26.04 -5.86
C ALA A 315 1.62 -24.88 -5.00
N GLN A 316 2.53 -24.05 -5.54
CA GLN A 316 3.04 -22.87 -4.84
C GLN A 316 1.96 -21.80 -4.61
N ILE A 317 1.07 -21.60 -5.59
CA ILE A 317 -0.08 -20.70 -5.44
C ILE A 317 -0.99 -21.20 -4.33
N ALA A 318 -1.36 -22.49 -4.34
CA ALA A 318 -2.20 -23.07 -3.29
C ALA A 318 -1.56 -22.95 -1.89
N GLU A 319 -0.25 -23.20 -1.76
CA GLU A 319 0.45 -23.02 -0.47
C GLU A 319 0.50 -21.55 -0.03
N ALA A 320 0.68 -20.61 -0.96
CA ALA A 320 0.65 -19.18 -0.68
C ALA A 320 -0.75 -18.71 -0.26
N GLU A 321 -1.80 -19.21 -0.90
CA GLU A 321 -3.20 -18.96 -0.57
C GLU A 321 -3.53 -19.49 0.83
N GLU A 322 -3.18 -20.74 1.15
CA GLU A 322 -3.39 -21.35 2.47
C GLU A 322 -2.65 -20.57 3.57
N ARG A 323 -1.38 -20.23 3.34
CA ARG A 323 -0.59 -19.42 4.28
C ARG A 323 -1.21 -18.03 4.48
N GLY A 324 -1.70 -17.42 3.40
CA GLY A 324 -2.41 -16.15 3.44
C GLY A 324 -3.71 -16.22 4.24
N GLU A 325 -4.51 -17.26 4.02
CA GLU A 325 -5.77 -17.49 4.74
C GLU A 325 -5.53 -17.69 6.24
N LEU A 326 -4.51 -18.48 6.62
CA LEU A 326 -4.12 -18.67 8.00
C LEU A 326 -3.69 -17.36 8.68
N ALA A 327 -2.90 -16.52 7.99
CA ALA A 327 -2.50 -15.21 8.51
C ALA A 327 -3.69 -14.27 8.72
N VAL A 328 -4.66 -14.26 7.80
CA VAL A 328 -5.90 -13.48 7.94
C VAL A 328 -6.73 -13.99 9.11
N LYS A 329 -6.83 -15.31 9.29
CA LYS A 329 -7.56 -15.92 10.39
C LYS A 329 -6.95 -15.57 11.75
N ASP A 330 -5.62 -15.61 11.86
CA ASP A 330 -4.90 -15.21 13.08
C ASP A 330 -5.09 -13.71 13.39
N ALA A 331 -4.96 -12.84 12.38
CA ALA A 331 -5.21 -11.41 12.55
C ALA A 331 -6.66 -11.12 13.00
N LYS A 332 -7.65 -11.81 12.43
CA LYS A 332 -9.06 -11.71 12.85
C LYS A 332 -9.27 -12.17 14.28
N ALA A 333 -8.66 -13.28 14.69
CA ALA A 333 -8.71 -13.76 16.07
C ALA A 333 -8.14 -12.71 17.04
N ARG A 334 -6.97 -12.14 16.70
CA ARG A 334 -6.33 -11.10 17.51
C ARG A 334 -7.17 -9.82 17.61
N ILE A 335 -7.86 -9.43 16.53
CA ILE A 335 -8.82 -8.31 16.57
C ILE A 335 -9.96 -8.63 17.53
N SER A 336 -10.56 -9.82 17.43
CA SER A 336 -11.63 -10.26 18.33
C SER A 336 -11.19 -10.21 19.81
N ASP A 337 -10.00 -10.72 20.13
CA ASP A 337 -9.46 -10.70 21.49
C ASP A 337 -9.28 -9.27 22.02
N LEU A 338 -8.80 -8.35 21.16
CA LEU A 338 -8.63 -6.94 21.50
C LEU A 338 -9.98 -6.23 21.69
N GLU A 339 -10.98 -6.54 20.87
CA GLU A 339 -12.35 -6.03 21.01
C GLU A 339 -12.98 -6.51 22.33
N GLU A 340 -12.81 -7.78 22.69
CA GLU A 340 -13.25 -8.31 23.98
C GLU A 340 -12.55 -7.63 25.15
N ALA A 341 -11.23 -7.46 25.09
CA ALA A 341 -10.46 -6.77 26.12
C ALA A 341 -10.90 -5.31 26.29
N LEU A 342 -11.16 -4.62 25.17
CA LEU A 342 -11.68 -3.25 25.18
C LEU A 342 -13.08 -3.18 25.79
N GLN A 343 -13.94 -4.16 25.52
CA GLN A 343 -15.27 -4.24 26.10
C GLN A 343 -15.21 -4.52 27.62
N ARG A 344 -14.33 -5.41 28.08
CA ARG A 344 -14.08 -5.63 29.52
C ARG A 344 -13.59 -4.35 30.20
N ALA A 345 -12.62 -3.65 29.60
CA ALA A 345 -12.11 -2.38 30.14
C ALA A 345 -13.20 -1.29 30.23
N LYS A 346 -14.09 -1.20 29.23
CA LYS A 346 -15.25 -0.30 29.29
C LYS A 346 -16.20 -0.64 30.43
N GLN A 347 -16.46 -1.93 30.66
CA GLN A 347 -17.31 -2.39 31.76
C GLN A 347 -16.67 -2.09 33.12
N ASP A 348 -15.37 -2.30 33.28
CA ASP A 348 -14.62 -1.97 34.49
C ASP A 348 -14.63 -0.47 34.76
N MET A 349 -14.42 0.37 33.73
CA MET A 349 -14.52 1.82 33.85
C MET A 349 -15.92 2.25 34.30
N ALA A 350 -16.98 1.68 33.70
CA ALA A 350 -18.35 1.96 34.10
C ALA A 350 -18.62 1.53 35.55
N ARG A 351 -18.03 0.42 36.00
CA ARG A 351 -18.12 -0.03 37.40
C ARG A 351 -17.41 0.93 38.36
N GLN A 352 -16.18 1.34 38.05
CA GLN A 352 -15.43 2.32 38.84
C GLN A 352 -16.21 3.64 38.98
N VAL A 353 -16.81 4.14 37.91
CA VAL A 353 -17.64 5.36 37.97
C VAL A 353 -18.82 5.20 38.94
N ARG A 354 -19.48 4.03 38.98
CA ARG A 354 -20.54 3.78 39.98
C ARG A 354 -19.99 3.74 41.39
N GLU A 355 -18.90 3.01 41.62
CA GLU A 355 -18.23 2.92 42.93
C GLU A 355 -17.80 4.33 43.43
N TYR A 356 -17.26 5.18 42.55
CA TYR A 356 -16.94 6.58 42.88
C TYR A 356 -18.17 7.41 43.21
N GLN A 357 -19.27 7.24 42.48
CA GLN A 357 -20.52 7.96 42.77
C GLN A 357 -21.11 7.53 44.13
N GLU A 358 -21.07 6.24 44.45
CA GLU A 358 -21.49 5.72 45.75
C GLU A 358 -20.62 6.28 46.89
N LEU A 359 -19.30 6.28 46.71
CA LEU A 359 -18.38 6.86 47.68
C LEU A 359 -18.60 8.37 47.87
N MET A 360 -18.87 9.10 46.78
CA MET A 360 -19.24 10.52 46.83
C MET A 360 -20.53 10.72 47.65
N ASN A 361 -21.54 9.88 47.44
CA ASN A 361 -22.79 9.95 48.20
C ASN A 361 -22.55 9.71 49.70
N VAL A 362 -21.71 8.74 50.07
CA VAL A 362 -21.31 8.49 51.47
C VAL A 362 -20.57 9.70 52.04
N LYS A 363 -19.64 10.29 51.27
CA LYS A 363 -18.91 11.50 51.69
C LYS A 363 -19.87 12.67 51.97
N LEU A 364 -20.85 12.89 51.09
CA LEU A 364 -21.86 13.93 51.28
C LEU A 364 -22.73 13.67 52.52
N ALA A 365 -23.10 12.41 52.78
CA ALA A 365 -23.82 12.05 54.00
C ALA A 365 -22.98 12.33 55.26
N LEU A 366 -21.70 11.95 55.26
CA LEU A 366 -20.78 12.24 56.36
C LEU A 366 -20.57 13.75 56.56
N ASP A 367 -20.48 14.55 55.49
CA ASP A 367 -20.39 16.01 55.61
C ASP A 367 -21.63 16.59 56.28
N ILE A 368 -22.82 16.06 55.96
CA ILE A 368 -24.08 16.45 56.61
C ILE A 368 -24.02 16.07 58.09
N GLU A 369 -23.61 14.85 58.43
CA GLU A 369 -23.46 14.41 59.82
C GLU A 369 -22.49 15.32 60.59
N ILE A 370 -21.31 15.61 60.05
CA ILE A 370 -20.34 16.54 60.65
C ILE A 370 -20.95 17.92 60.83
N ALA A 371 -21.68 18.45 59.84
CA ALA A 371 -22.36 19.73 59.96
C ALA A 371 -23.43 19.72 61.06
N THR A 372 -24.17 18.62 61.21
CA THR A 372 -25.15 18.45 62.30
C THR A 372 -24.49 18.35 63.67
N TYR A 373 -23.37 17.60 63.79
CA TYR A 373 -22.60 17.51 65.03
C TYR A 373 -22.01 18.87 65.42
N LYS A 374 -21.48 19.65 64.45
CA LYS A 374 -21.02 21.02 64.68
C LYS A 374 -22.14 21.91 65.20
N LYS A 375 -23.33 21.86 64.60
CA LYS A 375 -24.50 22.64 65.02
C LYS A 375 -24.99 22.25 66.43
N LEU A 376 -24.90 20.97 66.81
CA LEU A 376 -25.22 20.51 68.16
C LEU A 376 -24.19 20.99 69.19
N LEU A 377 -22.89 20.98 68.85
CA LEU A 377 -21.84 21.54 69.70
C LEU A 377 -21.98 23.07 69.85
N GLU A 378 -22.32 23.79 68.78
CA GLU A 378 -22.64 25.23 68.83
C GLU A 378 -23.91 25.49 69.67
N GLY A 379 -24.86 24.55 69.67
CA GLY A 379 -26.05 24.57 70.54
C GLY A 379 -25.74 24.32 72.02
N GLU A 380 -24.71 23.52 72.34
CA GLU A 380 -24.28 23.25 73.71
C GLU A 380 -23.50 24.43 74.33
N GLU A 381 -22.81 25.25 73.53
CA GLU A 381 -22.25 26.53 73.99
C GLU A 381 -23.30 27.65 74.15
N SER A 382 -24.47 27.52 73.49
CA SER A 382 -25.65 28.39 73.72
C SER A 382 -26.60 27.87 74.80
N MET A 383 -26.41 26.65 75.31
CA MET A 383 -27.20 26.09 76.43
C MET A 383 -26.66 26.47 77.81
N GLY A 384 -26.03 27.65 77.89
CA GLY A 384 -25.84 28.41 79.11
C GLY A 384 -26.81 29.59 79.22
N GLY A 385 -28.07 29.47 78.77
CA GLY A 385 -29.06 30.50 79.05
C GLY A 385 -30.34 30.45 78.22
N GLY A 386 -31.46 30.13 78.88
CA GLY A 386 -32.74 30.80 78.61
C GLY A 386 -33.70 30.11 77.64
N PHE A 387 -34.73 29.49 78.22
CA PHE A 387 -36.00 29.13 77.60
C PHE A 387 -36.78 30.36 77.06
N GLY A 388 -37.57 30.13 76.00
CA GLY A 388 -38.67 31.00 75.52
C GLY A 388 -38.56 31.21 74.00
N GLY A 389 -39.48 30.81 73.13
CA GLY A 389 -40.93 30.78 73.22
C GLY A 389 -41.51 31.84 72.27
N GLY A 390 -42.14 31.41 71.17
CA GLY A 390 -43.25 32.16 70.57
C GLY A 390 -43.10 32.80 69.18
N TYR A 391 -43.99 32.33 68.29
CA TYR A 391 -44.91 33.11 67.42
C TYR A 391 -44.45 34.00 66.26
N GLY A 392 -45.18 33.81 65.14
CA GLY A 392 -45.57 34.85 64.18
C GLY A 392 -44.67 34.94 62.95
N GLY A 393 -45.14 35.00 61.70
CA GLY A 393 -46.45 35.33 61.15
C GLY A 393 -46.23 36.07 59.82
N GLY A 394 -47.23 36.03 58.92
CA GLY A 394 -47.32 36.88 57.73
C GLY A 394 -46.91 36.18 56.43
N MET A 395 -47.84 35.90 55.51
CA MET A 395 -48.28 36.79 54.41
C MET A 395 -47.10 37.18 53.50
N GLY A 396 -47.11 36.98 52.19
CA GLY A 396 -48.20 36.87 51.23
C GLY A 396 -47.71 37.49 49.92
N GLY A 397 -48.28 37.05 48.80
CA GLY A 397 -48.00 37.57 47.45
C GLY A 397 -47.13 36.61 46.65
N GLY A 398 -47.48 36.16 45.45
CA GLY A 398 -48.53 36.59 44.56
C GLY A 398 -48.04 36.35 43.13
N MET A 399 -48.78 35.51 42.41
CA MET A 399 -49.05 35.62 40.97
C MET A 399 -47.96 35.21 39.95
N GLY A 400 -48.40 34.42 38.95
CA GLY A 400 -47.72 34.09 37.70
C GLY A 400 -47.56 32.57 37.54
N GLY A 401 -48.51 31.83 36.97
CA GLY A 401 -48.68 31.66 35.52
C GLY A 401 -47.58 30.74 34.98
N GLY A 402 -47.78 29.58 34.36
CA GLY A 402 -48.92 28.88 33.77
C GLY A 402 -48.36 27.65 33.01
N PHE A 403 -49.25 26.76 32.58
CA PHE A 403 -49.03 25.68 31.59
C PHE A 403 -48.01 24.57 31.99
N GLY A 404 -48.36 23.29 32.07
CA GLY A 404 -49.26 22.53 31.19
C GLY A 404 -48.50 22.11 29.94
N GLY A 405 -47.98 20.88 29.92
CA GLY A 405 -47.40 20.30 28.71
C GLY A 405 -46.40 19.18 29.00
N GLY A 406 -46.89 17.94 29.00
CA GLY A 406 -46.03 16.78 28.80
C GLY A 406 -45.50 16.74 27.38
N LEU A 407 -44.50 15.89 27.14
CA LEU A 407 -44.37 15.03 25.96
C LEU A 407 -43.11 14.18 26.12
N GLY A 408 -43.33 12.87 26.29
CA GLY A 408 -42.35 11.89 25.83
C GLY A 408 -42.33 11.91 24.30
N MET A 409 -41.17 11.66 23.72
CA MET A 409 -41.07 11.39 22.29
C MET A 409 -40.14 10.22 22.06
N GLY A 410 -40.74 9.10 21.65
CA GLY A 410 -40.08 8.05 20.90
C GLY A 410 -40.40 8.19 19.42
N GLY A 411 -39.43 7.80 18.58
CA GLY A 411 -39.59 7.23 17.24
C GLY A 411 -40.11 8.12 16.11
N GLY A 412 -39.35 8.21 15.01
CA GLY A 412 -39.91 8.68 13.73
C GLY A 412 -38.90 9.17 12.69
N MET A 413 -38.36 8.21 11.94
CA MET A 413 -37.75 8.23 10.61
C MET A 413 -38.08 9.39 9.63
N GLY A 414 -37.07 9.78 8.83
CA GLY A 414 -37.16 10.50 7.56
C GLY A 414 -36.30 11.77 7.54
N GLY A 415 -35.43 12.08 6.58
CA GLY A 415 -35.02 11.50 5.30
C GLY A 415 -34.09 12.54 4.63
N GLY A 416 -33.23 12.12 3.71
CA GLY A 416 -32.64 13.05 2.74
C GLY A 416 -31.11 12.98 2.55
N MET A 417 -30.74 12.47 1.36
CA MET A 417 -29.61 12.83 0.49
C MET A 417 -28.17 12.50 0.96
N GLY A 418 -27.31 11.86 0.17
CA GLY A 418 -27.42 11.36 -1.20
C GLY A 418 -26.05 10.89 -1.73
N GLY A 419 -26.09 10.03 -2.77
CA GLY A 419 -24.99 9.72 -3.69
C GLY A 419 -23.99 8.66 -3.21
N GLY A 420 -23.76 7.52 -3.87
CA GLY A 420 -24.27 6.98 -5.11
C GLY A 420 -23.52 5.67 -5.37
N LEU A 421 -24.24 4.54 -5.31
CA LEU A 421 -23.78 3.26 -5.81
C LEU A 421 -24.48 3.04 -7.15
N SER A 422 -23.71 3.06 -8.25
CA SER A 422 -24.17 2.54 -9.52
C SER A 422 -23.50 1.20 -9.78
N MET A 423 -24.22 0.13 -9.45
CA MET A 423 -24.01 -1.18 -10.02
C MET A 423 -24.85 -1.21 -11.31
N SER A 424 -24.20 -1.12 -12.47
CA SER A 424 -24.85 -1.41 -13.76
C SER A 424 -24.19 -2.64 -14.35
N GLY A 425 -24.82 -3.79 -14.10
CA GLY A 425 -24.73 -4.92 -15.02
C GLY A 425 -25.46 -4.54 -16.30
N GLY A 426 -24.74 -4.59 -17.42
CA GLY A 426 -25.27 -4.39 -18.75
C GLY A 426 -24.62 -5.39 -19.69
N TYR A 427 -25.25 -6.55 -19.84
CA TYR A 427 -25.04 -7.40 -21.01
C TYR A 427 -25.48 -6.60 -22.24
N GLY A 428 -24.53 -6.35 -23.15
CA GLY A 428 -24.75 -5.64 -24.40
C GLY A 428 -24.07 -6.37 -25.54
N SER A 429 -24.77 -7.36 -26.09
CA SER A 429 -24.43 -7.99 -27.37
C SER A 429 -24.51 -6.94 -28.49
N GLY A 430 -23.35 -6.53 -29.00
CA GLY A 430 -23.22 -5.74 -30.22
C GLY A 430 -22.96 -6.64 -31.41
N ILE A 431 -24.03 -7.12 -32.04
CA ILE A 431 -24.01 -7.68 -33.38
C ILE A 431 -23.85 -6.51 -34.36
N SER A 432 -22.74 -6.45 -35.10
CA SER A 432 -22.62 -5.64 -36.31
C SER A 432 -22.88 -6.53 -37.53
N VAL A 433 -24.14 -6.50 -38.00
CA VAL A 433 -24.54 -7.03 -39.29
C VAL A 433 -24.14 -6.03 -40.39
N GLY A 434 -23.42 -6.55 -41.39
CA GLY A 434 -23.75 -6.33 -42.81
C GLY A 434 -23.41 -4.97 -43.43
N GLY A 435 -22.17 -4.85 -43.93
CA GLY A 435 -21.82 -3.94 -45.01
C GLY A 435 -21.32 -4.73 -46.22
N SER A 436 -22.21 -5.41 -46.93
CA SER A 436 -21.89 -6.13 -48.17
C SER A 436 -21.68 -5.13 -49.31
N SER A 437 -20.42 -4.81 -49.64
CA SER A 437 -20.09 -4.24 -50.95
C SER A 437 -20.10 -5.36 -52.00
N ARG A 438 -21.27 -5.56 -52.62
CA ARG A 438 -21.41 -6.27 -53.89
C ARG A 438 -20.79 -5.41 -54.99
N SER A 439 -19.63 -5.82 -55.50
CA SER A 439 -19.19 -5.41 -56.84
C SER A 439 -19.69 -6.45 -57.84
N SER A 440 -20.67 -6.07 -58.66
CA SER A 440 -21.19 -6.91 -59.72
C SER A 440 -20.20 -6.95 -60.89
N MET A 441 -19.56 -8.09 -61.12
CA MET A 441 -18.97 -8.38 -62.44
C MET A 441 -20.11 -8.66 -63.42
N ARG A 442 -20.32 -7.70 -64.30
CA ARG A 442 -21.18 -7.80 -65.48
C ARG A 442 -20.48 -8.69 -66.50
N MET A 443 -20.89 -9.95 -66.58
CA MET A 443 -20.55 -10.84 -67.70
C MET A 443 -21.31 -10.35 -68.93
N GLY A 444 -20.59 -9.79 -69.90
CA GLY A 444 -21.09 -9.42 -71.22
C GLY A 444 -20.26 -10.11 -72.28
N ARG A 445 -20.90 -11.05 -72.97
CA ARG A 445 -20.55 -11.73 -74.24
C ARG A 445 -19.41 -11.06 -75.05
N ILE A 446 -18.45 -11.86 -75.51
CA ILE A 446 -18.47 -12.62 -76.79
C ILE A 446 -17.63 -13.87 -76.58
#